data_AF-A0A2R5G306-F1
#
_entry.id   AF-A0A2R5G306-F1
#
_cell.length_a   1.000
_cell.length_b   1.000
_cell.length_c   1.000
_cell.angle_alpha   90.00
_cell.angle_beta   90.00
_cell.angle_gamma   90.00
#
_symmetry.space_group_name_H-M   'P 1'
#
loop_
_entity.id
_entity.type
_entity.pdbx_description
1 polymer ?
#
loop_
_entity_poly.entity_id
_entity_poly.type
_entity_poly.pdbx_seq_one_letter_code
_entity_poly.pdbx_strand_id
1 'polypeptide(L)'
;MPAAAELALGSEVRLLLRGGASARGFKLQGSREVEAIPALTADFVNRRSRQGLERAAKDAQRMGTGVTEEAQLLFNALDKTYNLRWEGPNIVSELGIIIKPPYTADACDGKDAAALNRFKKIVQSINQRIRNKEIR
;
A
#
# COMPACT_ATOMS: atom_id res chain seq x y z
N MET A 1 32.27 30.91 6.21
CA MET A 1 32.57 29.96 7.29
C MET A 1 32.05 30.55 8.59
N PRO A 2 30.90 30.15 9.15
CA PRO A 2 30.50 30.64 10.46
C PRO A 2 31.21 29.82 11.54
N ALA A 3 31.84 30.52 12.47
CA ALA A 3 32.49 29.95 13.64
C ALA A 3 31.42 29.32 14.55
N ALA A 4 31.56 28.02 14.82
CA ALA A 4 30.76 27.33 15.81
C ALA A 4 31.11 27.90 17.19
N ALA A 5 30.14 28.53 17.86
CA ALA A 5 30.25 28.91 19.25
C ALA A 5 30.25 27.63 20.10
N GLU A 6 31.43 27.18 20.48
CA GLU A 6 31.61 26.06 21.41
C GLU A 6 31.24 26.53 22.82
N LEU A 7 30.02 26.23 23.27
CA LEU A 7 29.63 26.46 24.66
C LEU A 7 30.30 25.41 25.54
N ALA A 8 31.23 25.85 26.38
CA ALA A 8 31.94 24.97 27.31
C ALA A 8 30.99 24.29 28.31
N LEU A 9 31.25 23.00 28.55
CA LEU A 9 30.60 22.19 29.58
C LEU A 9 30.81 22.83 30.96
N GLY A 10 29.72 23.21 31.63
CA GLY A 10 29.76 23.86 32.95
C GLY A 10 29.22 25.29 32.99
N SER A 11 28.75 25.82 31.86
CA SER A 11 28.13 27.15 31.81
C SER A 11 26.73 27.15 32.45
N GLU A 12 26.50 27.95 33.51
CA GLU A 12 25.16 28.15 34.09
C GLU A 12 24.27 28.96 33.15
N VAL A 13 23.18 28.34 32.66
CA VAL A 13 22.20 29.01 31.79
C VAL A 13 21.11 29.64 32.68
N ARG A 14 21.00 30.97 32.65
CA ARG A 14 19.97 31.71 33.41
C ARG A 14 18.75 31.98 32.53
N LEU A 15 17.68 31.22 32.71
CA LEU A 15 16.39 31.47 32.06
C LEU A 15 15.62 32.55 32.84
N LEU A 16 15.31 33.66 32.18
CA LEU A 16 14.39 34.68 32.69
C LEU A 16 12.95 34.28 32.35
N LEU A 17 12.20 33.80 33.33
CA LEU A 17 10.78 33.57 33.20
C LEU A 17 10.05 34.94 33.18
N ARG A 18 9.05 35.09 32.30
CA ARG A 18 8.13 36.25 32.30
C ARG A 18 7.41 36.27 33.65
N GLY A 19 7.92 37.09 34.58
CA GLY A 19 7.47 37.14 35.97
C GLY A 19 8.58 37.40 37.00
N GLY A 20 9.86 37.40 36.60
CA GLY A 20 10.97 37.86 37.45
C GLY A 20 11.46 36.84 38.49
N ALA A 21 10.90 35.64 38.55
CA ALA A 21 11.43 34.55 39.37
C ALA A 21 12.62 33.87 38.67
N SER A 22 13.77 33.84 39.35
CA SER A 22 14.99 33.16 38.92
C SER A 22 15.09 31.80 39.59
N ALA A 23 14.76 30.72 38.87
CA ALA A 23 14.97 29.37 39.36
C ALA A 23 16.45 28.96 39.14
N ARG A 24 17.14 28.53 40.20
CA ARG A 24 18.46 27.88 40.12
C ARG A 24 18.27 26.37 40.21
N GLY A 25 19.00 25.60 39.39
CA GLY A 25 19.11 24.15 39.54
C GLY A 25 18.38 23.27 38.54
N PHE A 26 18.16 23.72 37.29
CA PHE A 26 17.74 22.79 36.23
C PHE A 26 18.93 22.00 35.72
N LYS A 27 19.05 20.73 36.14
CA LYS A 27 19.99 19.78 35.57
C LYS A 27 19.43 19.29 34.23
N LEU A 28 20.06 19.68 33.13
CA LEU A 28 19.78 19.10 31.81
C LEU A 28 20.16 17.62 31.86
N GLN A 29 19.20 16.76 32.15
CA GLN A 29 19.43 15.32 32.21
C GLN A 29 19.15 14.73 30.83
N GLY A 30 20.23 14.39 30.14
CA GLY A 30 20.21 13.67 28.87
C GLY A 30 20.48 14.58 27.67
N SER A 31 21.72 14.58 27.20
CA SER A 31 21.98 14.73 25.78
C SER A 31 21.34 13.52 25.10
N ARG A 32 20.14 13.69 24.54
CA ARG A 32 19.68 12.77 23.49
C ARG A 32 20.67 12.95 22.36
N GLU A 33 21.57 12.00 22.19
CA GLU A 33 22.32 11.84 20.95
C GLU A 33 21.25 11.71 19.86
N VAL A 34 21.06 12.79 19.10
CA VAL A 34 20.20 12.73 17.93
C VAL A 34 21.01 11.93 16.93
N GLU A 35 20.69 10.64 16.80
CA GLU A 35 21.28 9.80 15.76
C GLU A 35 21.19 10.57 14.44
N ALA A 36 22.35 10.75 13.80
CA ALA A 36 22.43 11.50 12.56
C ALA A 36 21.54 10.83 11.52
N ILE A 37 20.67 11.62 10.88
CA ILE A 37 19.83 11.11 9.79
C ILE A 37 20.77 10.55 8.72
N PRO A 38 20.61 9.28 8.31
CA PRO A 38 21.51 8.67 7.34
C PRO A 38 21.51 9.47 6.03
N ALA A 39 22.69 9.64 5.44
CA ALA A 39 22.84 10.38 4.20
C ALA A 39 22.04 9.72 3.07
N LEU A 40 21.25 10.52 2.35
CA LEU A 40 20.44 10.04 1.24
C LEU A 40 21.35 9.79 0.02
N THR A 41 21.59 8.53 -0.32
CA THR A 41 22.37 8.17 -1.51
C THR A 41 21.49 8.15 -2.77
N ALA A 42 22.09 8.41 -3.93
CA ALA A 42 21.38 8.34 -5.21
C ALA A 42 20.77 6.94 -5.47
N ASP A 43 21.45 5.88 -5.03
CA ASP A 43 20.96 4.50 -5.09
C ASP A 43 19.64 4.33 -4.32
N PHE A 44 19.56 4.86 -3.09
CA PHE A 44 18.36 4.79 -2.26
C PHE A 44 17.17 5.48 -2.94
N VAL A 45 17.39 6.65 -3.53
CA VAL A 45 16.36 7.40 -4.27
C VAL A 45 15.89 6.62 -5.48
N ASN A 46 16.81 6.11 -6.30
CA ASN A 46 16.50 5.35 -7.50
C ASN A 46 15.74 4.06 -7.18
N ARG A 47 16.17 3.33 -6.15
CA ARG A 47 15.46 2.13 -5.68
C ARG A 47 14.04 2.44 -5.26
N ARG A 48 13.84 3.52 -4.48
CA ARG A 48 12.50 3.94 -4.03
C ARG A 48 11.62 4.40 -5.19
N SER A 49 12.20 5.13 -6.15
CA SER A 49 11.52 5.55 -7.38
C SER A 49 11.03 4.33 -8.18
N ARG A 50 11.91 3.37 -8.45
CA ARG A 50 11.56 2.12 -9.17
C ARG A 50 10.45 1.36 -8.46
N GLN A 51 10.55 1.19 -7.14
CA GLN A 51 9.50 0.52 -6.36
C GLN A 51 8.16 1.27 -6.45
N GLY A 52 8.18 2.60 -6.47
CA GLY A 52 6.98 3.42 -6.67
C GLY A 52 6.35 3.17 -8.04
N LEU A 53 7.16 3.15 -9.09
CA LEU A 53 6.71 2.88 -10.46
C LEU A 53 6.10 1.48 -10.58
N GLU A 54 6.74 0.46 -10.03
CA GLU A 54 6.26 -0.92 -10.05
C GLU A 54 4.93 -1.07 -9.30
N ARG A 55 4.77 -0.39 -8.16
CA ARG A 55 3.50 -0.39 -7.41
C ARG A 55 2.39 0.28 -8.21
N ALA A 56 2.65 1.48 -8.74
CA ALA A 56 1.68 2.21 -9.53
C ALA A 56 1.25 1.43 -10.79
N ALA A 57 2.20 0.75 -11.46
CA ALA A 57 1.90 -0.09 -12.61
C ALA A 57 1.02 -1.29 -12.23
N LYS A 58 1.31 -1.95 -11.10
CA LYS A 58 0.48 -3.05 -10.58
C LYS A 58 -0.92 -2.56 -10.21
N ASP A 59 -1.03 -1.43 -9.54
CA ASP A 59 -2.32 -0.87 -9.15
C ASP A 59 -3.17 -0.51 -10.38
N ALA A 60 -2.55 0.06 -11.42
CA ALA A 60 -3.21 0.33 -12.69
C ALA A 60 -3.71 -0.95 -13.38
N GLN A 61 -2.93 -2.03 -13.38
CA GLN A 61 -3.32 -3.32 -13.95
C GLN A 61 -4.49 -3.99 -13.22
N ARG A 62 -4.73 -3.64 -11.96
CA ARG A 62 -5.86 -4.15 -11.17
C ARG A 62 -7.17 -3.43 -11.48
N MET A 63 -7.11 -2.25 -12.09
CA MET A 63 -8.29 -1.43 -12.39
C MET A 63 -8.86 -1.77 -13.77
N GLY A 64 -10.09 -2.29 -13.81
CA GLY A 64 -10.80 -2.52 -15.06
C GLY A 64 -11.27 -1.20 -15.68
N THR A 65 -11.17 -1.07 -17.01
CA THR A 65 -11.67 0.11 -17.73
C THR A 65 -13.12 -0.11 -18.17
N GLY A 66 -14.05 0.76 -17.75
CA GLY A 66 -15.46 0.68 -18.14
C GLY A 66 -16.23 -0.50 -17.54
N VAL A 67 -15.73 -1.06 -16.43
CA VAL A 67 -16.35 -2.18 -15.71
C VAL A 67 -17.25 -1.68 -14.57
N THR A 68 -18.21 -2.50 -14.15
CA THR A 68 -19.08 -2.17 -13.01
C THR A 68 -18.32 -2.30 -11.67
N GLU A 69 -18.83 -1.65 -10.63
CA GLU A 69 -18.29 -1.79 -9.27
C GLU A 69 -18.28 -3.26 -8.82
N GLU A 70 -19.36 -3.99 -9.09
CA GLU A 70 -19.46 -5.42 -8.79
C GLU A 70 -18.38 -6.24 -9.49
N ALA A 71 -18.07 -5.92 -10.76
CA ALA A 71 -17.01 -6.60 -11.51
C ALA A 71 -15.62 -6.33 -10.91
N GLN A 72 -15.37 -5.09 -10.49
CA GLN A 72 -14.13 -4.72 -9.83
C GLN A 72 -13.98 -5.41 -8.47
N LEU A 73 -15.06 -5.50 -7.68
CA LEU A 73 -15.10 -6.23 -6.41
C LEU A 73 -14.84 -7.73 -6.61
N LEU A 74 -15.46 -8.33 -7.62
CA LEU A 74 -15.23 -9.73 -7.99
C LEU A 74 -13.76 -9.96 -8.35
N PHE A 75 -13.18 -9.12 -9.20
CA PHE A 75 -11.75 -9.18 -9.56
C PHE A 75 -10.87 -9.09 -8.31
N ASN A 76 -11.09 -8.08 -7.46
CA ASN A 76 -10.30 -7.86 -6.24
C ASN A 76 -10.37 -9.05 -5.26
N ALA A 77 -11.51 -9.73 -5.19
CA ALA A 77 -11.69 -10.91 -4.35
C ALA A 77 -10.98 -12.14 -4.92
N LEU A 78 -11.08 -12.37 -6.23
CA LEU A 78 -10.48 -13.53 -6.90
C LEU A 78 -8.97 -13.42 -7.08
N ASP A 79 -8.46 -12.21 -7.34
CA ASP A 79 -7.05 -11.94 -7.62
C ASP A 79 -6.13 -12.27 -6.42
N LYS A 80 -6.71 -12.35 -5.22
CA LYS A 80 -6.01 -12.82 -4.01
C LYS A 80 -5.63 -14.30 -4.08
N THR A 81 -6.34 -15.09 -4.86
CA THR A 81 -6.20 -16.56 -4.91
C THR A 81 -5.68 -17.03 -6.24
N TYR A 82 -6.18 -16.44 -7.32
CA TYR A 82 -5.79 -16.76 -8.68
C TYR A 82 -5.09 -15.54 -9.24
N ASN A 83 -3.89 -15.66 -9.80
CA ASN A 83 -3.21 -14.54 -10.42
C ASN A 83 -4.04 -14.08 -11.64
N LEU A 84 -4.73 -12.94 -11.53
CA LEU A 84 -5.67 -12.46 -12.53
C LEU A 84 -5.18 -11.18 -13.20
N ARG A 85 -5.64 -10.95 -14.43
CA ARG A 85 -5.46 -9.68 -15.15
C ARG A 85 -6.72 -9.29 -15.89
N TRP A 86 -6.87 -8.00 -16.15
CA TRP A 86 -7.86 -7.50 -17.10
C TRP A 86 -7.35 -7.64 -18.53
N GLU A 87 -8.23 -8.08 -19.43
CA GLU A 87 -8.01 -8.10 -20.88
C GLU A 87 -9.22 -7.45 -21.55
N GLY A 88 -9.13 -6.12 -21.73
CA GLY A 88 -10.29 -5.29 -22.04
C GLY A 88 -11.33 -5.39 -20.90
N PRO A 89 -12.60 -5.74 -21.20
CA PRO A 89 -13.62 -5.96 -20.16
C PRO A 89 -13.55 -7.36 -19.53
N ASN A 90 -12.69 -8.26 -20.01
CA ASN A 90 -12.64 -9.65 -19.55
C ASN A 90 -11.65 -9.82 -18.41
N ILE A 91 -11.92 -10.76 -17.51
CA ILE A 91 -10.99 -11.18 -16.46
C ILE A 91 -10.33 -12.47 -16.92
N VAL A 92 -8.99 -12.50 -16.96
CA VAL A 92 -8.23 -13.65 -17.44
C VAL A 92 -7.32 -14.16 -16.34
N SER A 93 -7.44 -15.45 -16.05
CA SER A 93 -6.55 -16.17 -15.15
C SER A 93 -5.34 -16.71 -15.89
N GLU A 94 -4.20 -16.77 -15.20
CA GLU A 94 -3.01 -17.49 -15.66
C GLU A 94 -3.28 -18.97 -16.00
N LEU A 95 -4.30 -19.58 -15.36
CA LEU A 95 -4.74 -20.95 -15.64
C LEU A 95 -5.54 -21.10 -16.95
N GLY A 96 -5.65 -20.03 -17.75
CA GLY A 96 -6.39 -20.03 -19.01
C GLY A 96 -7.91 -20.01 -18.85
N ILE A 97 -8.40 -19.58 -17.68
CA ILE A 97 -9.83 -19.36 -17.42
C ILE A 97 -10.17 -17.90 -17.70
N ILE A 98 -11.26 -17.66 -18.42
CA ILE A 98 -11.72 -16.33 -18.83
C ILE A 98 -13.12 -16.11 -18.27
N ILE A 99 -13.36 -14.96 -17.64
CA ILE A 99 -14.67 -14.49 -17.22
C ILE A 99 -15.07 -13.31 -18.10
N LYS A 100 -16.21 -13.42 -18.76
CA LYS A 100 -16.78 -12.35 -19.59
C LYS A 100 -17.92 -11.63 -18.84
N PRO A 101 -18.25 -10.38 -19.19
CA PRO A 101 -19.51 -9.76 -18.76
C PRO A 101 -20.69 -10.69 -19.08
N PRO A 102 -21.69 -10.87 -18.18
CA PRO A 102 -21.96 -10.11 -16.95
C PRO A 102 -21.26 -10.64 -15.68
N TYR A 103 -20.12 -11.33 -15.80
CA TYR A 103 -19.29 -11.82 -14.69
C TYR A 103 -19.98 -12.84 -13.77
N THR A 104 -20.86 -13.64 -14.36
CA THR A 104 -21.50 -14.78 -13.69
C THR A 104 -20.65 -16.04 -13.84
N ALA A 105 -20.94 -17.06 -13.03
CA ALA A 105 -20.23 -18.33 -13.12
C ALA A 105 -20.48 -19.08 -14.44
N ASP A 106 -21.63 -18.85 -15.08
CA ASP A 106 -21.93 -19.40 -16.40
C ASP A 106 -21.11 -18.73 -17.51
N ALA A 107 -20.71 -17.48 -17.32
CA ALA A 107 -19.84 -16.73 -18.23
C ALA A 107 -18.34 -17.05 -18.08
N CYS A 108 -18.00 -18.07 -17.27
CA CYS A 108 -16.63 -18.59 -17.15
C CYS A 108 -16.36 -19.67 -18.21
N ASP A 109 -15.30 -19.48 -18.97
CA ASP A 109 -14.79 -20.40 -19.99
C ASP A 109 -13.35 -20.83 -19.66
N GLY A 110 -12.95 -22.05 -20.02
CA GLY A 110 -11.63 -22.58 -19.76
C GLY A 110 -11.44 -24.00 -20.28
N LYS A 111 -10.19 -24.38 -20.55
CA LYS A 111 -9.85 -25.68 -21.16
C LYS A 111 -9.96 -26.86 -20.20
N ASP A 112 -9.60 -26.66 -18.93
CA ASP A 112 -9.66 -27.72 -17.91
C ASP A 112 -11.01 -27.71 -17.17
N ALA A 113 -11.83 -28.73 -17.40
CA ALA A 113 -13.18 -28.82 -16.85
C ALA A 113 -13.19 -28.92 -15.30
N ALA A 114 -12.18 -29.59 -14.71
CA ALA A 114 -12.11 -29.76 -13.27
C ALA A 114 -11.76 -28.44 -12.55
N ALA A 115 -10.74 -27.72 -13.02
CA ALA A 115 -10.41 -26.40 -12.53
C ALA A 115 -11.53 -25.41 -12.79
N LEU A 116 -12.15 -25.43 -13.98
CA LEU A 116 -13.27 -24.58 -14.32
C LEU A 116 -14.44 -24.77 -13.34
N ASN A 117 -14.81 -26.01 -13.03
CA ASN A 117 -15.91 -26.27 -12.08
C ASN A 117 -15.61 -25.73 -10.68
N ARG A 118 -14.38 -25.91 -10.17
CA ARG A 118 -13.96 -25.33 -8.90
C ARG A 118 -14.01 -23.80 -8.94
N PHE A 119 -13.49 -23.21 -10.01
CA PHE A 119 -13.46 -21.77 -10.21
C PHE A 119 -14.88 -21.18 -10.27
N LYS A 120 -15.81 -21.82 -11.01
CA LYS A 120 -17.22 -21.45 -11.06
C LYS A 120 -17.86 -21.39 -9.67
N LYS A 121 -17.61 -22.39 -8.80
CA LYS A 121 -18.11 -22.38 -7.42
C LYS A 121 -17.61 -21.17 -6.61
N ILE A 122 -16.35 -20.81 -6.79
CA ILE A 122 -15.74 -19.66 -6.10
C ILE A 122 -16.37 -18.36 -6.60
N VAL A 123 -16.52 -18.21 -7.93
CA VAL A 123 -17.21 -17.06 -8.54
C VAL A 123 -18.64 -16.94 -8.02
N GLN A 124 -19.40 -18.04 -7.93
CA GLN A 124 -20.76 -18.03 -7.37
C GLN A 124 -20.77 -17.55 -5.90
N SER A 125 -19.85 -18.08 -5.08
CA SER A 125 -19.76 -17.69 -3.67
C SER A 125 -19.42 -16.21 -3.50
N ILE A 126 -18.47 -15.69 -4.26
CA ILE A 126 -18.10 -14.28 -4.19
C ILE A 126 -19.24 -13.39 -4.65
N ASN A 127 -19.90 -13.73 -5.78
CA ASN A 127 -21.05 -12.98 -6.26
C ASN A 127 -22.19 -12.96 -5.23
N GLN A 128 -22.41 -14.06 -4.49
CA GLN A 128 -23.37 -14.07 -3.39
C GLN A 128 -22.97 -13.12 -2.26
N ARG A 129 -21.70 -13.10 -1.87
CA ARG A 129 -21.17 -12.19 -0.84
C ARG A 129 -21.25 -10.71 -1.26
N ILE A 130 -21.00 -10.40 -2.54
CA ILE A 130 -21.17 -9.04 -3.09
C ILE A 130 -22.64 -8.62 -3.01
N ARG A 131 -23.57 -9.49 -3.45
CA ARG A 131 -25.02 -9.20 -3.36
C ARG A 131 -25.49 -9.01 -1.91
N ASN A 132 -24.98 -9.80 -0.99
CA ASN A 132 -25.23 -9.67 0.45
C ASN A 132 -24.51 -8.46 1.08
N LYS A 133 -23.70 -7.72 0.31
CA LYS A 133 -22.89 -6.57 0.75
C LYS A 133 -21.83 -6.92 1.81
N GLU A 134 -21.43 -8.19 1.88
CA GLU A 134 -20.36 -8.68 2.76
C GLU A 134 -18.95 -8.31 2.26
N ILE A 135 -18.87 -7.92 0.98
CA ILE A 135 -17.65 -7.41 0.33
C ILE A 135 -18.05 -6.08 -0.32
N ARG A 136 -17.69 -4.97 0.34
CA ARG A 136 -17.84 -3.59 -0.13
C ARG A 136 -16.59 -2.81 0.22
#